data_AF-A0AAU6EW36-F1
#
_entry.id   AF-A0AAU6EW36-F1
#
_cell.length_a   1.000
_cell.length_b   1.000
_cell.length_c   1.000
_cell.angle_alpha   90.00
_cell.angle_beta   90.00
_cell.angle_gamma   90.00
#
_symmetry.space_group_name_H-M   'P 1'
#
loop_
_entity.id
_entity.type
_entity.pdbx_description
1 polymer ?
#
loop_
_entity_poly.entity_id
_entity_poly.type
_entity_poly.pdbx_seq_one_letter_code
_entity_poly.pdbx_strand_id
1 'polypeptide(L)'
;MSDPIVAADLFRTVMAAAGGRCTCAGACGSPHAKTEGRCPREHNTYAANRPVRLIAAAADPLTPDRQAAALPGSELRAWCPECFAAARRIARREHAPAPTTDQGGLFDLPAPGQSEGDAA
;
A
#
# COMPACT_ATOMS: atom_id res chain seq x y z
N MET A 1 8.12 -23.50 -3.06
CA MET A 1 7.86 -22.06 -3.26
C MET A 1 6.48 -21.78 -2.66
N SER A 2 6.32 -20.73 -1.85
CA SER A 2 5.04 -20.43 -1.19
C SER A 2 4.21 -19.52 -2.08
N ASP A 3 3.35 -20.12 -2.91
CA ASP A 3 2.51 -19.39 -3.87
C ASP A 3 1.11 -19.13 -3.28
N PRO A 4 0.41 -18.06 -3.72
CA PRO A 4 -0.98 -17.85 -3.33
C PRO A 4 -1.89 -18.94 -3.92
N ILE A 5 -2.98 -19.24 -3.20
CA ILE A 5 -3.99 -20.21 -3.66
C ILE A 5 -4.69 -19.72 -4.93
N VAL A 6 -4.95 -18.42 -5.02
CA VAL A 6 -5.63 -17.77 -6.16
C VAL A 6 -4.61 -17.00 -7.00
N ALA A 7 -4.78 -17.02 -8.32
CA ALA A 7 -3.95 -16.28 -9.29
C ALA A 7 -2.45 -16.64 -9.22
N ALA A 8 -2.13 -17.90 -8.91
CA ALA A 8 -0.74 -18.37 -8.77
C ALA A 8 0.10 -18.17 -10.05
N ASP A 9 -0.47 -18.35 -11.25
CA ASP A 9 0.23 -18.13 -12.52
C ASP A 9 0.60 -16.66 -12.74
N LEU A 10 -0.34 -15.75 -12.46
CA LEU A 10 -0.11 -14.32 -12.51
C LEU A 10 0.97 -13.93 -11.50
N PHE A 11 0.88 -14.43 -10.27
CA PHE A 11 1.89 -14.23 -9.24
C PHE A 11 3.28 -14.69 -9.68
N ARG A 12 3.41 -15.93 -10.19
CA ARG A 12 4.67 -16.47 -10.67
C ARG A 12 5.25 -15.64 -11.81
N THR A 13 4.41 -15.17 -12.74
CA THR A 13 4.81 -14.29 -13.83
C THR A 13 5.42 -12.99 -13.32
N VAL A 14 4.74 -12.33 -12.37
CA VAL A 14 5.23 -11.09 -11.75
C VAL A 14 6.52 -11.32 -10.96
N MET A 15 6.60 -12.41 -10.18
CA MET A 15 7.81 -12.73 -9.42
C MET A 15 8.99 -13.07 -10.34
N ALA A 16 8.77 -13.82 -11.43
CA ALA A 16 9.80 -14.12 -12.41
C ALA A 16 10.33 -12.85 -13.08
N ALA A 17 9.44 -11.96 -13.54
CA ALA A 17 9.82 -10.68 -14.13
C ALA A 17 10.60 -9.78 -13.15
N ALA A 18 10.30 -9.88 -11.85
CA ALA A 18 10.97 -9.14 -10.79
C ALA A 18 12.28 -9.80 -10.27
N GLY A 19 12.64 -10.98 -10.79
CA GLY A 19 13.74 -11.80 -10.26
C GLY A 19 13.53 -12.23 -8.81
N GLY A 20 12.27 -12.40 -8.39
CA GLY A 20 11.89 -12.79 -7.03
C GLY A 20 12.17 -11.72 -5.96
N ARG A 21 12.51 -10.48 -6.35
CA ARG A 21 12.92 -9.41 -5.43
C ARG A 21 11.97 -8.23 -5.50
N CYS A 22 11.79 -7.53 -4.39
CA CYS A 22 10.94 -6.34 -4.34
C CYS A 22 11.40 -5.28 -5.36
N THR A 23 10.45 -4.66 -6.06
CA THR A 23 10.64 -3.70 -7.18
C THR A 23 10.10 -2.31 -6.83
N CYS A 24 10.12 -1.93 -5.54
CA CYS A 24 9.58 -0.66 -5.07
C CYS A 24 10.26 0.60 -5.64
N ALA A 25 11.48 0.48 -6.18
CA ALA A 25 12.28 1.59 -6.73
C ALA A 25 12.36 2.83 -5.81
N GLY A 26 12.36 2.61 -4.49
CA GLY A 26 12.41 3.67 -3.49
C GLY A 26 11.08 4.33 -3.15
N ALA A 27 9.95 3.94 -3.75
CA ALA A 27 8.61 4.46 -3.43
C ALA A 27 8.21 4.27 -1.96
N CYS A 28 8.88 3.36 -1.24
CA CYS A 28 8.70 3.21 0.21
C CYS A 28 9.41 4.30 1.05
N GLY A 29 10.07 5.27 0.43
CA GLY A 29 10.80 6.36 1.08
C GLY A 29 12.24 6.02 1.46
N SER A 30 12.77 4.87 1.03
CA SER A 30 14.17 4.48 1.27
C SER A 30 14.93 4.41 -0.06
N PRO A 31 16.09 5.07 -0.21
CA PRO A 31 16.77 5.17 -1.49
C PRO A 31 17.45 3.88 -1.95
N HIS A 32 17.63 2.90 -1.07
CA HIS A 32 18.26 1.61 -1.41
C HIS A 32 19.62 1.76 -2.14
N ALA A 33 20.43 2.75 -1.72
CA ALA A 33 21.68 3.10 -2.39
C ALA A 33 22.69 1.93 -2.49
N LYS A 34 22.70 1.04 -1.49
CA LYS A 34 23.60 -0.13 -1.45
C LYS A 34 23.11 -1.31 -2.30
N THR A 35 21.92 -1.21 -2.87
CA THR A 35 21.24 -2.31 -3.57
C THR A 35 20.65 -1.83 -4.88
N GLU A 36 21.36 -0.91 -5.55
CA GLU A 36 21.02 -0.40 -6.89
C GLU A 36 19.58 0.14 -6.97
N GLY A 37 19.13 0.83 -5.91
CA GLY A 37 17.81 1.45 -5.89
C GLY A 37 16.63 0.48 -5.67
N ARG A 38 16.87 -0.83 -5.46
CA ARG A 38 15.81 -1.79 -5.13
C ARG A 38 15.96 -2.39 -3.75
N CYS A 39 14.85 -2.62 -3.08
CA CYS A 39 14.82 -3.30 -1.79
C CYS A 39 15.51 -4.67 -1.85
N PRO A 40 16.36 -5.04 -0.87
CA PRO A 40 17.07 -6.33 -0.84
C PRO A 40 16.19 -7.52 -0.50
N ARG A 41 14.91 -7.31 -0.19
CA ARG A 41 14.01 -8.40 0.22
C ARG A 41 13.62 -9.26 -0.97
N GLU A 42 13.88 -10.55 -0.83
CA GLU A 42 13.62 -11.59 -1.80
C GLU A 42 12.52 -12.53 -1.31
N HIS A 43 11.71 -13.05 -2.22
CA HIS A 43 10.63 -13.95 -1.88
C HIS A 43 11.17 -15.27 -1.30
N ASN A 44 10.58 -15.73 -0.20
CA ASN A 44 10.97 -16.91 0.55
C ASN A 44 12.33 -16.86 1.26
N THR A 45 13.07 -15.74 1.23
CA THR A 45 14.24 -15.58 2.11
C THR A 45 13.81 -15.15 3.51
N TYR A 46 14.64 -15.40 4.51
CA TYR A 46 14.32 -15.07 5.90
C TYR A 46 14.73 -13.62 6.22
N ALA A 47 13.81 -12.87 6.82
CA ALA A 47 14.08 -11.57 7.41
C ALA A 47 13.38 -11.50 8.78
N ALA A 48 14.13 -11.18 9.84
CA ALA A 48 13.60 -11.05 11.21
C ALA A 48 12.72 -12.25 11.63
N ASN A 49 13.27 -13.46 11.53
CA ASN A 49 12.66 -14.74 11.93
C ASN A 49 11.40 -15.16 11.18
N ARG A 50 11.04 -14.49 10.09
CA ARG A 50 9.93 -14.92 9.23
C ARG A 50 10.36 -14.92 7.75
N PRO A 51 9.81 -15.82 6.93
CA PRO A 51 10.05 -15.76 5.50
C PRO A 51 9.38 -14.51 4.91
N VAL A 52 10.08 -13.85 4.01
CA VAL A 52 9.55 -12.74 3.23
C VAL A 52 8.54 -13.30 2.24
N ARG A 53 7.29 -12.86 2.37
CA ARG A 53 6.22 -13.14 1.41
C ARG A 53 5.98 -11.91 0.56
N LEU A 54 6.64 -11.85 -0.60
CA LEU A 54 6.33 -10.83 -1.60
C LEU A 54 4.88 -11.01 -2.10
N ILE A 55 4.26 -9.89 -2.49
CA ILE A 55 2.93 -9.82 -3.08
C ILE A 55 3.04 -9.24 -4.49
N ALA A 56 2.14 -9.65 -5.39
CA ALA A 56 1.92 -8.97 -6.66
C ALA A 56 0.83 -7.91 -6.42
N ALA A 57 1.16 -6.63 -6.58
CA ALA A 57 0.23 -5.52 -6.40
C ALA A 57 0.48 -4.45 -7.45
N ALA A 58 -0.50 -3.55 -7.64
CA ALA A 58 -0.41 -2.47 -8.63
C ALA A 58 0.90 -1.67 -8.48
N ALA A 59 1.42 -1.21 -9.62
CA ALA A 59 2.59 -0.35 -9.67
C ALA A 59 2.36 0.98 -8.93
N ASP A 60 1.15 1.54 -9.08
CA ASP A 60 0.65 2.66 -8.29
C ASP A 60 0.02 2.15 -6.98
N PRO A 61 0.57 2.52 -5.81
CA PRO A 61 0.06 2.06 -4.52
C PRO A 61 -1.28 2.70 -4.10
N LEU A 62 -1.78 3.69 -4.85
CA LEU A 62 -3.11 4.27 -4.63
C LEU A 62 -4.21 3.59 -5.44
N THR A 63 -3.86 2.73 -6.40
CA THR A 63 -4.86 1.97 -7.16
C THR A 63 -5.72 1.15 -6.19
N PRO A 64 -7.07 1.33 -6.19
CA PRO A 64 -7.97 0.58 -5.33
C PRO A 64 -7.83 -0.93 -5.51
N ASP A 65 -7.90 -1.70 -4.41
CA ASP A 65 -7.64 -3.14 -4.43
C ASP A 65 -8.50 -3.90 -5.47
N ARG A 66 -9.77 -3.49 -5.66
CA ARG A 66 -10.66 -4.07 -6.69
C ARG A 66 -10.17 -3.82 -8.11
N GLN A 67 -9.64 -2.64 -8.39
CA GLN A 67 -9.09 -2.31 -9.71
C GLN A 67 -7.75 -3.02 -9.91
N ALA A 68 -6.90 -3.03 -8.88
CA ALA A 68 -5.62 -3.74 -8.89
C ALA A 68 -5.78 -5.24 -9.20
N ALA A 69 -6.84 -5.87 -8.69
CA ALA A 69 -7.13 -7.28 -8.94
C ALA A 69 -7.46 -7.60 -10.42
N ALA A 70 -7.86 -6.60 -11.22
CA ALA A 70 -8.17 -6.76 -12.64
C ALA A 70 -6.99 -6.40 -13.57
N LEU A 71 -5.88 -5.91 -13.02
CA LEU A 71 -4.74 -5.46 -13.82
C LEU A 71 -4.00 -6.64 -14.47
N PRO A 72 -3.46 -6.45 -15.70
CA PRO A 72 -2.54 -7.41 -16.28
C PRO A 72 -1.22 -7.44 -15.51
N GLY A 73 -0.49 -8.56 -15.59
CA GLY A 73 0.79 -8.74 -14.89
C GLY A 73 1.85 -7.67 -15.19
N SER A 74 1.79 -7.03 -16.37
CA SER A 74 2.67 -5.93 -16.77
C SER A 74 2.46 -4.64 -15.95
N GLU A 75 1.30 -4.48 -15.33
CA GLU A 75 0.97 -3.33 -14.47
C GLU A 75 1.11 -3.66 -12.97
N LEU A 76 1.48 -4.90 -12.66
CA LEU A 76 1.78 -5.35 -11.32
C LEU A 76 3.29 -5.31 -11.06
N ARG A 77 3.62 -5.15 -9.78
CA ARG A 77 4.99 -5.19 -9.26
C ARG A 77 5.09 -6.20 -8.14
N ALA A 78 6.28 -6.78 -7.99
CA ALA A 78 6.62 -7.54 -6.79
C ALA A 78 6.94 -6.57 -5.65
N TRP A 79 6.14 -6.62 -4.59
CA TRP A 79 6.31 -5.79 -3.40
C TRP A 79 6.60 -6.65 -2.17
N CYS A 80 7.48 -6.19 -1.27
CA CYS A 80 7.44 -6.69 0.10
C CYS A 80 6.35 -5.94 0.89
N PRO A 81 5.71 -6.57 1.90
CA PRO A 81 4.57 -5.97 2.60
C PRO A 81 4.89 -4.59 3.21
N GLU A 82 6.09 -4.44 3.78
CA GLU A 82 6.52 -3.16 4.37
C GLU A 82 6.69 -2.06 3.32
N CYS A 83 7.27 -2.37 2.15
CA CYS A 83 7.44 -1.39 1.09
C CYS A 83 6.09 -0.95 0.52
N PHE A 84 5.14 -1.87 0.32
CA PHE A 84 3.82 -1.52 -0.20
C PHE A 84 3.05 -0.64 0.78
N ALA A 85 3.04 -1.00 2.07
CA ALA A 85 2.39 -0.21 3.11
C ALA A 85 3.01 1.19 3.24
N ALA A 86 4.34 1.28 3.20
CA ALA A 86 5.04 2.56 3.27
C ALA A 86 4.75 3.44 2.04
N ALA A 87 4.81 2.87 0.82
CA ALA A 87 4.52 3.59 -0.41
C ALA A 87 3.08 4.11 -0.44
N ARG A 88 2.11 3.27 -0.06
CA ARG A 88 0.69 3.68 0.04
C ARG A 88 0.48 4.79 1.06
N ARG A 89 1.18 4.75 2.20
CA ARG A 89 1.14 5.83 3.20
C ARG A 89 1.75 7.14 2.67
N ILE A 90 2.88 7.07 1.99
CA ILE A 90 3.56 8.25 1.42
C ILE A 90 2.69 8.90 0.35
N ALA A 91 2.25 8.12 -0.64
CA ALA A 91 1.38 8.61 -1.70
C ALA A 91 0.08 9.22 -1.16
N ARG A 92 -0.54 8.61 -0.14
CA ARG A 92 -1.73 9.19 0.52
C ARG A 92 -1.45 10.53 1.18
N ARG A 93 -0.27 10.73 1.77
CA ARG A 93 0.10 12.01 2.40
C ARG A 93 0.34 13.08 1.36
N GLU A 94 0.97 12.72 0.24
CA GLU A 94 1.23 13.64 -0.88
C GLU A 94 -0.06 14.07 -1.58
N HIS A 95 -1.07 13.20 -1.63
CA HIS A 95 -2.37 13.48 -2.23
C HIS A 95 -3.45 13.87 -1.22
N ALA A 96 -3.14 13.95 0.07
CA ALA A 96 -4.12 14.38 1.07
C ALA A 96 -4.42 15.88 0.85
N PRO A 97 -5.70 16.28 0.83
CA PRO A 97 -6.03 17.70 0.90
C PRO A 97 -5.45 18.28 2.19
N ALA A 98 -5.08 19.56 2.16
CA ALA A 98 -4.65 20.27 3.36
C ALA A 98 -5.69 20.06 4.47
N PRO A 99 -5.25 19.81 5.73
CA PRO A 99 -6.19 19.58 6.82
C PRO A 99 -7.12 20.79 6.93
N THR A 100 -8.40 20.57 6.65
CA THR A 100 -9.42 21.58 6.89
C THR A 100 -9.66 21.63 8.40
N THR A 101 -9.70 22.84 8.96
CA THR A 101 -10.05 23.10 10.36
C THR A 101 -11.46 22.59 10.75
N ASP A 102 -12.25 22.17 9.76
CA ASP A 102 -13.62 21.68 9.87
C ASP A 102 -13.73 20.21 10.37
N GLN A 103 -12.62 19.48 10.51
CA GLN A 103 -12.66 18.12 11.09
C GLN A 103 -12.85 18.10 12.62
N GLY A 104 -13.03 19.26 13.26
CA GLY A 104 -13.23 19.38 14.71
C GLY A 104 -14.57 18.85 15.21
N GLY A 105 -15.60 18.77 14.37
CA GLY A 105 -16.98 18.55 14.83
C GLY A 105 -17.46 17.09 14.89
N LEU A 106 -16.68 16.10 14.45
CA LEU A 106 -17.20 14.72 14.30
C LEU A 106 -17.64 14.07 15.63
N PHE A 107 -17.09 14.54 16.75
CA PHE A 107 -17.44 14.09 18.11
C PHE A 107 -17.95 15.23 19.01
N ASP A 108 -18.19 16.42 18.45
CA ASP A 108 -18.78 17.52 19.20
C ASP A 108 -20.27 17.25 19.38
N LEU A 109 -20.63 16.68 20.52
CA LEU A 109 -22.02 16.55 20.94
C LEU A 109 -22.54 17.95 21.31
N PRO A 110 -23.71 18.39 20.79
CA PRO A 110 -24.32 19.63 21.26
C PRO A 110 -24.57 19.49 22.77
N ALA A 111 -24.27 20.55 23.52
CA ALA A 111 -24.54 20.56 24.95
C ALA A 111 -26.03 20.24 25.19
N PRO A 112 -26.37 19.39 26.17
CA PRO A 112 -27.76 19.04 26.44
C PRO A 112 -28.53 20.30 26.84
N GLY A 113 -29.47 20.76 26.01
CA GLY A 113 -30.44 21.79 26.37
C GLY A 113 -30.60 23.00 25.45
N GLN A 114 -30.55 22.84 24.12
CA GLN A 114 -31.12 23.86 23.22
C GLN A 114 -32.38 23.31 22.55
N SER A 115 -33.52 23.45 23.25
CA SER A 115 -34.83 23.44 22.62
C SER A 115 -34.98 24.73 21.83
N GLU A 116 -35.15 24.61 20.52
CA GLU A 116 -35.56 25.70 19.64
C GLU A 116 -36.87 26.30 20.18
N GLY A 117 -36.81 27.58 20.54
CA GLY A 117 -37.98 28.37 20.89
C GLY A 117 -38.78 28.64 19.63
N ASP A 118 -39.99 28.09 19.61
CA ASP A 118 -40.99 28.25 18.57
C ASP A 118 -41.38 29.73 18.40
N ALA A 119 -41.66 30.09 17.16
CA ALA A 119 -41.97 31.44 16.72
C ALA A 119 -43.39 31.87 17.16
N ALA A 120 -43.48 33.18 17.50
CA ALA A 120 -44.62 34.11 17.48
C ALA A 120 -46.06 33.59 17.69
#